data_AF-A0A3E3J006-F1
#
_entry.id   AF-A0A3E3J006-F1
#
_cell.length_a   1.000
_cell.length_b   1.000
_cell.length_c   1.000
_cell.angle_alpha   90.00
_cell.angle_beta   90.00
_cell.angle_gamma   90.00
#
_symmetry.space_group_name_H-M   'P 1'
#
loop_
_entity.id
_entity.type
_entity.pdbx_description
1 polymer ?
#
loop_
_entity_poly.entity_id
_entity_poly.type
_entity_poly.pdbx_seq_one_letter_code
_entity_poly.pdbx_strand_id
1 'polypeptide(L)'
;MTKGQVGRPPKYEHKEEIEGLIEEYFKKCEGEILKDDEGEIIFDKFGNPVIVGARPPTVTGLALALGFSTRLSLLNYQGKKEFMNTITRAKSMVEAYAEERLFDKDGSNGARFSLINNFRGWTEKPPTDLDEQEQEERIQGMRLDNAVKRQQVKIEESSSLGDIIEEAYKERDEQT
;
A
#
# COMPACT_ATOMS: atom_id res chain seq x y z
N MET A 1 7.01 -4.66 35.36
CA MET A 1 7.46 -4.02 34.11
C MET A 1 6.66 -4.61 32.97
N THR A 2 5.70 -3.85 32.44
CA THR A 2 4.83 -4.27 31.34
C THR A 2 5.65 -4.36 30.05
N LYS A 3 5.87 -5.57 29.53
CA LYS A 3 6.41 -5.77 28.18
C LYS A 3 5.40 -5.17 27.19
N GLY A 4 5.67 -3.94 26.73
CA GLY A 4 4.89 -3.34 25.65
C GLY A 4 4.86 -4.30 24.47
N GLN A 5 3.67 -4.58 23.94
CA GLN A 5 3.51 -5.35 22.70
C GLN A 5 4.15 -4.55 21.56
N VAL A 6 5.43 -4.76 21.34
CA VAL A 6 6.12 -4.25 20.15
C VAL A 6 5.59 -5.02 18.95
N GLY A 7 5.11 -4.29 17.94
CA GLY A 7 4.63 -4.87 16.70
C GLY A 7 5.71 -5.72 16.01
N ARG A 8 5.30 -6.54 15.04
CA ARG A 8 6.25 -7.35 14.25
C ARG A 8 7.37 -6.46 13.71
N PRO A 9 8.65 -6.85 13.86
CA PRO A 9 9.77 -6.09 13.32
C PRO A 9 9.59 -5.79 11.82
N PRO A 10 10.06 -4.63 11.34
CA PRO A 10 10.05 -4.31 9.92
C PRO A 10 10.81 -5.38 9.12
N LYS A 11 10.39 -5.59 7.86
CA LYS A 11 10.99 -6.62 6.99
C LYS A 11 12.36 -6.18 6.45
N TYR A 12 12.51 -4.88 6.22
CA TYR A 12 13.71 -4.21 5.74
C TYR A 12 14.08 -3.12 6.73
N GLU A 13 15.37 -2.94 6.98
CA GLU A 13 15.87 -1.89 7.86
C GLU A 13 16.22 -0.64 7.07
N HIS A 14 16.67 -0.79 5.81
CA HIS A 14 17.14 0.30 4.98
C HIS A 14 16.50 0.30 3.60
N LYS A 15 16.28 1.51 3.05
CA LYS A 15 15.64 1.67 1.72
C LYS A 15 16.47 1.06 0.58
N GLU A 16 17.80 1.02 0.72
CA GLU A 16 18.72 0.50 -0.28
C GLU A 16 18.46 -0.99 -0.55
N GLU A 17 17.99 -1.74 0.45
CA GLU A 17 17.61 -3.16 0.30
C GLU A 17 16.42 -3.34 -0.66
N ILE A 18 15.48 -2.40 -0.64
CA ILE A 18 14.27 -2.50 -1.48
C ILE A 18 14.52 -1.94 -2.89
N GLU A 19 15.44 -0.99 -3.05
CA GLU A 19 15.76 -0.37 -4.34
C GLU A 19 16.26 -1.41 -5.34
N GLY A 20 17.21 -2.27 -4.93
CA GLY A 20 17.70 -3.34 -5.79
C GLY A 20 16.62 -4.34 -6.21
N LEU A 21 15.73 -4.72 -5.28
CA LEU A 21 14.62 -5.64 -5.57
C LEU A 21 13.57 -5.02 -6.50
N ILE A 22 13.35 -3.71 -6.39
CA ILE A 22 12.47 -2.96 -7.29
C ILE A 22 13.06 -2.97 -8.70
N GLU A 23 14.34 -2.65 -8.85
CA GLU A 23 15.03 -2.64 -10.13
C GLU A 23 15.03 -4.03 -10.79
N GLU A 24 15.34 -5.07 -10.02
CA GLU A 24 15.28 -6.46 -10.48
C GLU A 24 13.87 -6.83 -10.99
N TYR A 25 12.83 -6.43 -10.25
CA TYR A 25 11.45 -6.67 -10.65
C TYR A 25 11.10 -6.04 -12.00
N PHE A 26 11.43 -4.75 -12.18
CA PHE A 26 11.13 -4.05 -13.43
C PHE A 26 11.95 -4.59 -14.59
N LYS A 27 13.24 -4.87 -14.39
CA LYS A 27 14.09 -5.52 -15.41
C LYS A 27 13.51 -6.87 -15.83
N LYS A 28 13.01 -7.67 -14.88
CA LYS A 28 12.33 -8.93 -15.20
C LYS A 28 11.02 -8.75 -15.96
N CYS A 29 10.34 -7.62 -15.79
CA CYS A 29 9.13 -7.29 -16.55
C CYS A 29 9.43 -6.89 -18.00
N GLU A 30 10.61 -6.34 -18.30
CA GLU A 30 11.05 -6.03 -19.67
C GLU A 30 11.23 -7.32 -20.51
N GLY A 31 11.54 -8.44 -19.86
CA GLY A 31 11.84 -9.71 -20.52
C GLY A 31 13.26 -9.75 -21.07
N GLU A 32 13.56 -10.77 -21.86
CA GLU A 32 14.90 -10.99 -22.42
C GLU A 32 14.81 -11.31 -23.92
N ILE A 33 15.83 -10.90 -24.67
CA ILE A 33 15.93 -11.24 -26.10
C ILE A 33 16.18 -12.74 -26.23
N LEU A 34 15.35 -13.40 -27.01
CA LEU A 34 15.48 -14.81 -27.31
C LEU A 34 16.71 -15.05 -28.19
N LYS A 35 17.53 -16.00 -27.74
CA LYS A 35 18.71 -16.47 -28.45
C LYS A 35 18.56 -17.95 -28.77
N ASP A 36 19.19 -18.40 -29.86
CA ASP A 36 19.29 -19.81 -30.20
C ASP A 36 20.41 -20.52 -29.40
N ASP A 37 20.63 -21.80 -29.70
CA ASP A 37 21.64 -22.63 -29.03
C ASP A 37 23.08 -22.15 -29.28
N GLU A 38 23.29 -21.32 -30.29
CA GLU A 38 24.59 -20.74 -30.68
C GLU A 38 24.80 -19.34 -30.07
N GLY A 39 23.76 -18.77 -29.46
CA GLY A 39 23.78 -17.46 -28.80
C GLY A 39 23.40 -16.29 -29.71
N GLU A 40 22.96 -16.58 -30.95
CA GLU A 40 22.53 -15.58 -31.93
C GLU A 40 21.08 -15.15 -31.67
N ILE A 41 20.77 -13.89 -31.99
CA ILE A 41 19.45 -13.31 -31.73
C ILE A 41 18.41 -13.90 -32.69
N ILE A 42 17.29 -14.37 -32.15
CA ILE A 42 16.14 -14.81 -32.95
C ILE A 42 15.28 -13.60 -33.30
N PHE A 43 15.01 -13.43 -34.60
CA PHE A 43 14.15 -12.36 -35.11
C PHE A 43 12.78 -12.90 -35.54
N ASP A 44 11.75 -12.07 -35.43
CA ASP A 44 10.43 -12.35 -35.96
C ASP A 44 10.41 -12.23 -37.51
N LYS A 45 9.26 -12.55 -38.11
CA LYS A 45 9.06 -12.44 -39.57
C LYS A 45 9.17 -11.01 -40.13
N PHE A 46 9.25 -10.01 -39.27
CA PHE A 46 9.37 -8.59 -39.61
C PHE A 46 10.78 -8.03 -39.33
N GLY A 47 11.71 -8.86 -38.84
CA GLY A 47 13.09 -8.46 -38.54
C GLY A 47 13.28 -7.82 -37.17
N ASN A 48 12.31 -7.92 -36.24
CA ASN A 48 12.47 -7.44 -34.87
C ASN A 48 12.96 -8.57 -33.94
N PRO A 49 13.85 -8.29 -32.97
CA PRO A 49 14.23 -9.29 -31.97
C PRO A 49 13.02 -9.85 -31.22
N VAL A 50 12.95 -11.17 -31.07
CA VAL A 50 11.89 -11.82 -30.29
C VAL A 50 12.21 -11.63 -28.80
N ILE A 51 11.28 -11.02 -28.06
CA ILE A 51 11.40 -10.84 -26.61
C ILE A 51 10.55 -11.90 -25.90
N VAL A 52 11.14 -12.64 -24.97
CA VAL A 52 10.46 -13.65 -24.16
C VAL A 52 10.34 -13.20 -22.71
N GLY A 53 9.25 -13.60 -22.05
CA GLY A 53 9.02 -13.31 -20.63
C GLY A 53 8.61 -11.87 -20.31
N ALA A 54 8.55 -10.97 -21.30
CA ALA A 54 8.05 -9.62 -21.15
C ALA A 54 6.61 -9.64 -20.62
N ARG A 55 6.33 -8.79 -19.62
CA ARG A 55 5.02 -8.75 -18.97
C ARG A 55 4.74 -7.39 -18.32
N PRO A 56 3.46 -6.98 -18.24
CA PRO A 56 3.06 -5.78 -17.52
C PRO A 56 3.56 -5.78 -16.06
N PRO A 57 4.24 -4.72 -15.59
CA PRO A 57 4.42 -4.51 -14.16
C PRO A 57 3.07 -4.23 -13.48
N THR A 58 2.89 -4.71 -12.25
CA THR A 58 1.67 -4.53 -11.46
C THR A 58 2.01 -4.27 -10.00
N VAL A 59 1.12 -3.58 -9.26
CA VAL A 59 1.36 -3.28 -7.85
C VAL A 59 1.45 -4.56 -7.00
N THR A 60 0.66 -5.58 -7.34
CA THR A 60 0.75 -6.89 -6.68
C THR A 60 2.05 -7.63 -7.05
N GLY A 61 2.47 -7.59 -8.31
CA GLY A 61 3.74 -8.17 -8.74
C GLY A 61 4.94 -7.53 -8.03
N LEU A 62 4.93 -6.20 -7.90
CA LEU A 62 5.90 -5.44 -7.13
C LEU A 62 5.92 -5.87 -5.66
N ALA A 63 4.74 -6.02 -5.03
CA ALA A 63 4.64 -6.48 -3.65
C ALA A 63 5.26 -7.88 -3.48
N LEU A 64 4.97 -8.81 -4.40
CA LEU A 64 5.50 -10.18 -4.37
C LEU A 64 7.02 -10.21 -4.58
N ALA A 65 7.56 -9.37 -5.48
CA ALA A 65 8.99 -9.27 -5.72
C ALA A 65 9.76 -8.75 -4.49
N LEU A 66 9.15 -7.81 -3.76
CA LEU A 66 9.64 -7.34 -2.46
C LEU A 66 9.35 -8.33 -1.31
N GLY A 67 8.84 -9.52 -1.63
CA GLY A 67 8.55 -10.61 -0.70
C GLY A 67 7.41 -10.32 0.28
N PHE A 68 6.51 -9.39 -0.03
CA PHE A 68 5.28 -9.21 0.72
C PHE A 68 4.23 -10.23 0.29
N SER A 69 3.41 -10.71 1.23
CA SER A 69 2.34 -11.67 0.92
C SER A 69 1.12 -11.03 0.26
N THR A 70 0.93 -9.72 0.42
CA THR A 70 -0.24 -9.00 -0.10
C THR A 70 0.15 -7.59 -0.56
N ARG A 71 -0.66 -7.02 -1.48
CA ARG A 71 -0.59 -5.60 -1.83
C ARG A 71 -0.75 -4.68 -0.63
N LEU A 72 -1.65 -5.03 0.31
CA LEU A 72 -1.87 -4.24 1.52
C LEU A 72 -0.60 -4.13 2.37
N SER A 73 0.18 -5.20 2.47
CA SER A 73 1.47 -5.19 3.19
C SER A 73 2.46 -4.18 2.58
N LEU A 74 2.52 -4.08 1.24
CA LEU A 74 3.33 -3.05 0.56
C LEU A 74 2.85 -1.63 0.90
N LEU A 75 1.53 -1.39 0.89
CA LEU A 75 0.96 -0.07 1.19
C LEU A 75 1.17 0.34 2.66
N ASN A 76 1.06 -0.61 3.59
CA ASN A 76 1.40 -0.38 4.99
C ASN A 76 2.88 -0.03 5.14
N TYR A 77 3.75 -0.65 4.35
CA TYR A 77 5.18 -0.36 4.34
C TYR A 77 5.50 1.02 3.78
N GLN A 78 4.78 1.45 2.73
CA GLN A 78 4.85 2.80 2.18
C GLN A 78 4.56 3.88 3.23
N GLY A 79 3.74 3.57 4.25
CA GLY A 79 3.47 4.50 5.36
C GLY A 79 4.67 4.77 6.27
N LYS A 80 5.75 3.99 6.18
CA LYS A 80 7.00 4.23 6.94
C LYS A 80 7.83 5.29 6.22
N LYS A 81 8.22 6.34 6.96
CA LYS A 81 8.95 7.51 6.41
C LYS A 81 10.19 7.14 5.59
N GLU A 82 10.96 6.14 6.03
CA GLU A 82 12.18 5.66 5.36
C GLU A 82 11.92 5.09 3.96
N PHE A 83 10.78 4.42 3.76
CA PHE A 83 10.46 3.71 2.52
C PHE A 83 9.44 4.43 1.65
N MET A 84 8.80 5.48 2.18
CA MET A 84 7.70 6.20 1.54
C MET A 84 8.04 6.65 0.12
N ASN A 85 9.16 7.36 -0.06
CA ASN A 85 9.54 7.91 -1.36
C ASN A 85 9.88 6.80 -2.36
N THR A 86 10.65 5.80 -1.93
CA THR A 86 11.09 4.69 -2.77
C THR A 86 9.91 3.85 -3.26
N ILE A 87 8.97 3.48 -2.38
CA ILE A 87 7.77 2.73 -2.76
C ILE A 87 6.82 3.58 -3.60
N THR A 88 6.69 4.88 -3.30
CA THR A 88 5.86 5.79 -4.10
C THR A 88 6.40 5.87 -5.53
N ARG A 89 7.72 6.04 -5.71
CA ARG A 89 8.36 6.03 -7.03
C ARG A 89 8.12 4.72 -7.77
N ALA A 90 8.31 3.58 -7.11
CA ALA A 90 8.08 2.27 -7.73
C ALA A 90 6.62 2.09 -8.16
N LYS A 91 5.65 2.57 -7.36
CA LYS A 91 4.24 2.58 -7.75
C LYS A 91 4.00 3.48 -8.97
N SER A 92 4.58 4.67 -9.01
CA SER A 92 4.44 5.58 -10.16
C SER A 92 5.01 4.99 -11.45
N MET A 93 6.03 4.12 -11.39
CA MET A 93 6.49 3.38 -12.58
C MET A 93 5.44 2.38 -13.09
N VAL A 94 4.73 1.70 -12.19
CA VAL A 94 3.59 0.85 -12.56
C VAL A 94 2.44 1.70 -13.13
N GLU A 95 2.20 2.88 -12.56
CA GLU A 95 1.20 3.83 -13.02
C GLU A 95 1.48 4.29 -14.44
N ALA A 96 2.71 4.77 -14.70
CA ALA A 96 3.15 5.23 -16.01
C ALA A 96 2.99 4.14 -17.08
N TYR A 97 3.41 2.89 -16.78
CA TYR A 97 3.19 1.77 -17.69
C TYR A 97 1.69 1.56 -17.99
N ALA A 98 0.84 1.58 -16.96
CA ALA A 98 -0.60 1.41 -17.15
C ALA A 98 -1.21 2.57 -17.95
N GLU A 99 -0.75 3.79 -17.73
CA GLU A 99 -1.17 4.97 -18.48
C GLU A 99 -0.79 4.87 -19.96
N GLU A 100 0.45 4.50 -20.28
CA GLU A 100 0.89 4.28 -21.67
C GLU A 100 0.04 3.22 -22.37
N ARG A 101 -0.31 2.14 -21.67
CA ARG A 101 -1.19 1.07 -22.18
C ARG A 101 -2.61 1.51 -22.49
N LEU A 102 -3.05 2.70 -22.06
CA LEU A 102 -4.35 3.25 -22.47
C LEU A 102 -4.41 3.58 -23.96
N PHE A 103 -3.27 3.91 -24.57
CA PHE A 103 -3.17 4.22 -25.99
C PHE A 103 -3.12 2.97 -26.88
N ASP A 104 -2.95 1.80 -26.27
CA ASP A 104 -2.90 0.53 -26.98
C ASP A 104 -4.29 -0.06 -27.20
N LYS A 105 -4.56 -0.46 -28.45
CA LYS A 105 -5.86 -1.01 -28.87
C LYS A 105 -6.33 -2.17 -27.99
N ASP A 106 -5.41 -3.08 -27.64
CA ASP A 106 -5.73 -4.31 -26.89
C ASP A 106 -5.46 -4.18 -25.38
N GLY A 107 -4.81 -3.10 -24.92
CA GLY A 107 -4.36 -2.91 -23.54
C GLY A 107 -5.25 -2.04 -22.65
N SER A 108 -6.07 -1.19 -23.27
CA SER A 108 -6.76 -0.09 -22.60
C SER A 108 -7.70 -0.51 -21.46
N ASN A 109 -8.44 -1.62 -21.61
CA ASN A 109 -9.37 -2.09 -20.58
C ASN A 109 -8.65 -2.54 -19.29
N GLY A 110 -7.56 -3.30 -19.43
CA GLY A 110 -6.77 -3.75 -18.28
C GLY A 110 -6.04 -2.60 -17.60
N ALA A 111 -5.50 -1.68 -18.40
CA ALA A 111 -4.89 -0.43 -17.95
C ALA A 111 -5.86 0.40 -17.10
N ARG A 112 -7.05 0.69 -17.64
CA ARG A 112 -8.11 1.45 -16.96
C ARG A 112 -8.49 0.82 -15.62
N PHE A 113 -8.71 -0.50 -15.60
CA PHE A 113 -9.02 -1.22 -14.36
C PHE A 113 -7.88 -1.11 -13.34
N SER A 114 -6.63 -1.23 -13.77
CA SER A 114 -5.46 -1.09 -12.91
C SER A 114 -5.36 0.30 -12.29
N LEU A 115 -5.53 1.34 -13.10
CA LEU A 115 -5.44 2.75 -12.70
C LEU A 115 -6.46 3.09 -11.61
N ILE A 116 -7.74 2.80 -11.86
CA ILE A 116 -8.86 3.10 -10.93
C ILE A 116 -8.71 2.37 -9.59
N ASN A 117 -8.22 1.13 -9.61
CA ASN A 117 -8.18 0.29 -8.40
C ASN A 117 -6.91 0.41 -7.57
N ASN A 118 -5.82 1.00 -8.11
CA ASN A 118 -4.52 1.02 -7.43
C ASN A 118 -3.95 2.43 -7.20
N PHE A 119 -4.47 3.44 -7.90
CA PHE A 119 -3.96 4.80 -7.88
C PHE A 119 -5.07 5.80 -7.58
N ARG A 120 -4.78 6.78 -6.72
CA ARG A 120 -5.77 7.78 -6.31
C ARG A 120 -5.97 8.79 -7.44
N GLY A 121 -7.20 9.24 -7.64
CA GLY A 121 -7.55 10.27 -8.62
C GLY A 121 -8.01 9.73 -9.97
N TRP A 122 -7.76 8.46 -10.26
CA TRP A 122 -8.29 7.81 -11.46
C TRP A 122 -9.74 7.40 -11.25
N THR A 123 -10.62 7.87 -12.13
CA THR A 123 -12.04 7.51 -12.16
C THR A 123 -12.54 7.41 -13.59
N GLU A 124 -13.56 6.58 -13.80
CA GLU A 124 -14.25 6.46 -15.09
C GLU A 124 -15.10 7.67 -15.42
N LYS A 125 -15.74 8.22 -14.38
CA LYS A 125 -16.68 9.32 -14.46
C LYS A 125 -16.33 10.30 -13.34
N PRO A 126 -16.42 11.61 -13.59
CA PRO A 126 -16.28 12.58 -12.51
C PRO A 126 -17.30 12.28 -11.41
N PRO A 127 -16.96 12.52 -10.13
CA PRO A 127 -17.93 12.49 -9.05
C PRO A 127 -19.09 13.42 -9.35
N THR A 128 -20.30 13.02 -8.98
CA THR A 128 -21.46 13.92 -8.99
C THR A 128 -21.54 14.70 -7.68
N ASP A 129 -22.26 15.82 -7.67
CA ASP A 129 -22.50 16.61 -6.44
C ASP A 129 -23.09 15.75 -5.30
N LEU A 130 -23.92 14.76 -5.65
CA LEU A 130 -24.47 13.81 -4.69
C LEU A 130 -23.39 12.87 -4.13
N ASP A 131 -22.48 12.36 -4.98
CA ASP A 131 -21.37 11.52 -4.54
C ASP A 131 -20.45 12.27 -3.57
N GLU A 132 -20.22 13.57 -3.84
CA GLU A 132 -19.42 14.43 -2.97
C GLU A 132 -20.10 14.67 -1.62
N GLN A 133 -21.39 15.00 -1.62
CA GLN A 133 -22.17 15.17 -0.38
C GLN A 133 -22.20 13.89 0.46
N GLU A 134 -22.47 12.74 -0.15
CA GLU A 134 -22.45 11.45 0.55
C GLU A 134 -21.07 11.15 1.15
N GLN A 135 -19.98 11.47 0.44
CA GLN A 135 -18.62 11.31 0.97
C GLN A 135 -18.36 12.24 2.15
N GLU A 136 -18.77 13.50 2.07
CA GLU A 136 -18.61 14.47 3.14
C GLU A 136 -19.37 14.04 4.40
N GLU A 137 -20.63 13.62 4.26
CA GLU A 137 -21.45 13.12 5.35
C GLU A 137 -20.83 11.88 6.00
N ARG A 138 -20.31 10.93 5.19
CA ARG A 138 -19.61 9.75 5.70
C ARG A 138 -18.33 10.12 6.46
N ILE A 139 -17.54 11.08 5.96
CA ILE A 139 -16.33 11.56 6.63
C ILE A 139 -16.69 12.27 7.95
N GLN A 140 -17.74 13.09 7.95
CA GLN A 140 -18.21 13.78 9.14
C GLN A 140 -18.71 12.79 10.20
N GLY A 141 -19.49 11.78 9.79
CA GLY A 141 -19.92 10.68 10.66
C GLY A 141 -18.74 9.94 11.28
N MET A 142 -17.75 9.52 10.47
CA MET A 142 -16.55 8.87 10.99
C MET A 142 -15.75 9.75 11.97
N ARG A 143 -15.69 11.07 11.74
CA ARG A 143 -15.02 12.01 12.66
C ARG A 143 -15.77 12.11 13.99
N LEU A 144 -17.09 12.21 13.94
CA LEU A 144 -17.96 12.20 15.12
C LEU A 144 -17.79 10.90 15.92
N ASP A 145 -17.86 9.74 15.26
CA ASP A 145 -17.68 8.43 15.90
C ASP A 145 -16.32 8.33 16.60
N ASN A 146 -15.25 8.79 15.94
CA ASN A 146 -13.91 8.81 16.53
C ASN A 146 -13.82 9.77 17.73
N ALA A 147 -14.50 10.91 17.69
CA ALA A 147 -14.54 11.86 18.80
C ALA A 147 -15.31 11.27 20.00
N VAL A 148 -16.47 10.64 19.76
CA VAL A 148 -17.26 9.96 20.80
C VAL A 148 -16.45 8.85 21.45
N LYS A 149 -15.78 7.98 20.66
CA LYS A 149 -14.91 6.92 21.18
C LYS A 149 -13.79 7.48 22.07
N ARG A 150 -13.13 8.56 21.63
CA ARG A 150 -12.08 9.21 22.43
C ARG A 150 -12.62 9.77 23.75
N GLN A 151 -13.86 10.25 23.76
CA GLN A 151 -14.48 10.80 24.96
C GLN A 151 -14.94 9.70 25.92
N GLN A 152 -15.46 8.58 25.40
CA GLN A 152 -15.78 7.39 26.20
C GLN A 152 -14.54 6.84 26.92
N VAL A 153 -13.41 6.70 26.20
CA VAL A 153 -12.14 6.27 26.80
C VAL A 153 -11.71 7.18 27.95
N LYS A 154 -11.83 8.51 27.78
CA LYS A 154 -11.50 9.47 28.86
C LYS A 154 -12.43 9.34 30.07
N ILE A 155 -13.72 9.10 29.85
CA ILE A 155 -14.70 8.93 30.92
C ILE A 155 -14.40 7.64 31.69
N GLU A 156 -14.14 6.54 30.99
CA GLU A 156 -13.75 5.25 31.60
C GLU A 156 -12.46 5.36 32.42
N GLU A 157 -11.43 6.03 31.89
CA GLU A 157 -10.19 6.30 32.64
C GLU A 157 -10.45 7.14 33.90
N SER A 158 -11.30 8.17 33.81
CA SER A 158 -11.63 9.02 34.97
C SER A 158 -12.46 8.30 36.03
N SER A 159 -13.38 7.42 35.63
CA SER A 159 -14.18 6.61 36.54
C SER A 159 -13.29 5.61 37.27
N SER A 160 -12.42 4.91 36.53
CA SER A 160 -11.46 3.96 37.08
C SER A 160 -10.52 4.61 38.11
N LEU A 161 -10.06 5.85 37.87
CA LEU A 161 -9.29 6.63 38.84
C LEU A 161 -10.11 6.96 40.11
N GLY A 162 -11.39 7.28 39.97
CA GLY A 162 -12.29 7.53 41.08
C GLY A 162 -12.46 6.31 41.99
N ASP A 163 -12.67 5.14 41.38
CA ASP A 163 -12.82 3.86 42.11
C ASP A 163 -11.56 3.52 42.93
N ILE A 164 -10.37 3.68 42.33
CA ILE A 164 -9.08 3.44 43.00
C ILE A 164 -8.89 4.38 44.20
N ILE A 165 -9.26 5.65 44.06
CA ILE A 165 -9.14 6.64 45.13
C ILE A 165 -10.07 6.27 46.30
N GLU A 166 -11.33 5.90 45.99
CA GLU A 166 -12.31 5.53 47.02
C GLU A 166 -11.89 4.27 47.80
N GLU A 167 -11.33 3.27 47.10
CA GLU A 167 -10.80 2.04 47.71
C GLU A 167 -9.61 2.35 48.63
N ALA A 168 -8.69 3.23 48.21
CA ALA A 168 -7.55 3.65 49.03
C ALA A 168 -7.95 4.44 50.30
N TYR A 169 -9.05 5.20 50.27
CA TYR A 169 -9.59 5.87 51.46
C TYR A 169 -10.20 4.87 52.45
N LYS A 170 -10.98 3.89 51.96
CA LYS A 170 -11.59 2.84 52.81
C LYS A 170 -10.52 2.00 53.53
N GLU A 171 -9.48 1.58 52.82
CA GLU A 171 -8.37 0.80 53.41
C GLU A 171 -7.61 1.58 54.50
N ARG A 172 -7.54 2.90 54.39
CA ARG A 172 -6.85 3.75 55.37
C ARG A 172 -7.69 3.95 56.64
N ASP A 173 -9.00 4.11 56.51
CA ASP A 173 -9.90 4.28 57.66
C ASP A 173 -10.04 2.98 58.49
N GLU A 174 -9.94 1.80 57.86
CA GLU A 174 -9.97 0.49 58.56
C GLU A 174 -8.71 0.18 59.38
N GLN A 175 -7.62 0.95 59.21
CA GLN A 175 -6.35 0.77 59.94
C GLN A 175 -6.18 1.69 61.16
N THR A 176 -7.20 2.50 61.50
CA THR A 176 -7.19 3.45 62.64
C THR A 176 -8.16 3.01 63.74
#